data_AF-A0A2D5X3W9-F1
#
_entry.id   AF-A0A2D5X3W9-F1
#
_cell.length_a   1.000
_cell.length_b   1.000
_cell.length_c   1.000
_cell.angle_alpha   90.00
_cell.angle_beta   90.00
_cell.angle_gamma   90.00
#
_symmetry.space_group_name_H-M   'P 1'
#
loop_
_entity.id
_entity.type
_entity.pdbx_description
1 polymer ?
#
loop_
_entity_poly.entity_id
_entity_poly.type
_entity_poly.pdbx_seq_one_letter_code
_entity_poly.pdbx_strand_id
1 'polypeptide(L)'
;MVQTTVEDVLPEIDIPKTHILLAELVKWFHISIVAFTGIGWMLPWPQAWQLHLVLVPTMKLHWLTNNGVCFFTTLEHKLRGNPKAGTTEQIGFIYRLTKAMLGKYTPTEEIVTKTSEIGMYVCWVISALRLFVL
;
A
#
# COMPACT_ATOMS: atom_id res chain seq x y z
N MET A 1 -7.66 -24.34 -40.70
CA MET A 1 -7.19 -24.28 -39.30
C MET A 1 -7.42 -22.86 -38.83
N VAL A 2 -8.36 -22.65 -37.91
CA VAL A 2 -8.67 -21.32 -37.37
C VAL A 2 -7.53 -20.94 -36.41
N GLN A 3 -6.82 -19.87 -36.72
CA GLN A 3 -5.83 -19.27 -35.81
C GLN A 3 -6.61 -18.54 -34.72
N THR A 4 -6.83 -19.21 -33.59
CA THR A 4 -7.26 -18.56 -32.35
C THR A 4 -6.10 -17.68 -31.88
N THR A 5 -6.25 -16.36 -31.90
CA THR A 5 -5.24 -15.47 -31.34
C THR A 5 -5.33 -15.50 -29.82
N VAL A 6 -4.25 -15.18 -29.12
CA VAL A 6 -4.20 -15.20 -27.65
C VAL A 6 -5.23 -14.24 -27.04
N GLU A 7 -5.66 -13.21 -27.79
CA GLU A 7 -6.75 -12.32 -27.40
C GLU A 7 -8.11 -13.04 -27.26
N ASP A 8 -8.39 -14.08 -28.05
CA ASP A 8 -9.69 -14.80 -28.03
C ASP A 8 -9.89 -15.67 -26.77
N VAL A 9 -8.85 -15.88 -25.97
CA VAL A 9 -8.87 -16.78 -24.79
C VAL A 9 -9.00 -16.00 -23.48
N LEU A 10 -8.75 -14.69 -23.47
CA LEU A 10 -8.88 -13.88 -22.26
C LEU A 10 -10.31 -13.35 -22.17
N PRO A 11 -11.10 -13.70 -21.15
CA PRO A 11 -12.40 -13.09 -20.97
C PRO A 11 -12.22 -11.58 -20.88
N GLU A 12 -12.90 -10.82 -21.74
CA GLU A 12 -13.06 -9.38 -21.56
C GLU A 12 -13.72 -9.17 -20.21
N ILE A 13 -12.93 -8.83 -19.20
CA ILE A 13 -13.44 -8.51 -17.87
C ILE A 13 -14.08 -7.13 -17.99
N ASP A 14 -15.38 -7.09 -18.23
CA ASP A 14 -16.16 -5.87 -18.13
C ASP A 14 -16.24 -5.46 -16.65
N ILE A 15 -15.46 -4.45 -16.27
CA ILE A 15 -15.40 -3.95 -14.89
C ILE A 15 -16.42 -2.84 -14.73
N PRO A 16 -17.43 -2.98 -13.85
CA PRO A 16 -18.41 -1.94 -13.62
C PRO A 16 -17.77 -0.61 -13.21
N LYS A 17 -18.28 0.52 -13.71
CA LYS A 17 -17.80 1.87 -13.33
C LYS A 17 -17.80 2.11 -11.81
N THR A 18 -18.74 1.48 -11.10
CA THR A 18 -18.82 1.52 -9.63
C THR A 18 -17.60 0.88 -8.97
N HIS A 19 -17.09 -0.23 -9.51
CA HIS A 19 -15.88 -0.87 -9.00
C HIS A 19 -14.64 0.01 -9.21
N ILE A 20 -14.57 0.71 -10.34
CA ILE A 20 -13.48 1.66 -10.60
C ILE A 20 -13.51 2.82 -9.60
N LEU A 21 -14.69 3.40 -9.34
CA LEU A 21 -14.85 4.44 -8.32
C LEU A 21 -14.41 3.95 -6.93
N LEU A 22 -14.86 2.75 -6.53
CA LEU A 22 -14.47 2.14 -5.26
C LEU A 22 -12.95 1.87 -5.21
N ALA A 23 -12.35 1.42 -6.30
CA ALA A 23 -10.92 1.18 -6.37
C ALA A 23 -10.11 2.47 -6.17
N GLU A 24 -10.55 3.59 -6.75
CA GLU A 24 -9.93 4.89 -6.51
C GLU A 24 -10.09 5.33 -5.05
N LEU A 25 -11.28 5.15 -4.44
CA LEU A 25 -11.50 5.48 -3.03
C LEU A 25 -10.56 4.67 -2.12
N VAL A 26 -10.47 3.36 -2.34
CA VAL A 26 -9.57 2.47 -1.59
C VAL A 26 -8.12 2.89 -1.75
N LYS A 27 -7.70 3.22 -2.98
CA LYS A 27 -6.36 3.71 -3.27
C LYS A 27 -6.06 5.01 -2.53
N TRP A 28 -6.94 6.02 -2.58
CA TRP A 28 -6.75 7.29 -1.89
C TRP A 28 -6.69 7.12 -0.37
N PHE A 29 -7.56 6.27 0.19
CA PHE A 29 -7.51 5.93 1.60
C PHE A 29 -6.18 5.27 1.97
N HIS A 30 -5.68 4.34 1.16
CA HIS A 30 -4.40 3.70 1.40
C HIS A 30 -3.22 4.68 1.28
N ILE A 31 -3.23 5.60 0.30
CA ILE A 31 -2.25 6.70 0.21
C ILE A 31 -2.26 7.51 1.51
N SER A 32 -3.44 7.82 2.05
CA SER A 32 -3.56 8.61 3.28
C SER A 32 -2.92 7.92 4.49
N ILE A 33 -3.08 6.60 4.61
CA ILE A 33 -2.43 5.78 5.65
C ILE A 33 -0.92 5.82 5.50
N VAL A 34 -0.40 5.56 4.29
CA VAL A 34 1.04 5.56 4.02
C VAL A 34 1.64 6.94 4.30
N ALA A 35 0.99 8.00 3.81
CA ALA A 35 1.41 9.37 4.08
C ALA A 35 1.45 9.63 5.59
N PHE A 36 0.38 9.32 6.32
CA PHE A 36 0.33 9.49 7.76
C PHE A 36 1.42 8.71 8.48
N THR A 37 1.73 7.47 8.07
CA THR A 37 2.85 6.74 8.68
C THR A 37 4.22 7.38 8.44
N GLY A 38 4.40 8.11 7.34
CA GLY A 38 5.65 8.81 7.02
C GLY A 38 5.77 10.22 7.64
N ILE A 39 4.67 10.95 7.82
CA ILE A 39 4.70 12.35 8.29
C ILE A 39 3.92 12.62 9.59
N GLY A 40 3.18 11.64 10.12
CA GLY A 40 2.32 11.80 11.30
C GLY A 40 3.08 12.21 12.56
N TRP A 41 4.35 11.83 12.67
CA TRP A 41 5.26 12.22 13.76
C TRP A 41 5.56 13.74 13.81
N MET A 42 5.41 14.44 12.67
CA MET A 42 5.65 15.89 12.58
C MET A 42 4.46 16.70 13.08
N LEU A 43 3.25 16.12 13.08
CA LEU A 43 2.04 16.82 13.49
C LEU A 43 2.15 17.25 14.96
N PRO A 44 1.57 18.41 15.34
CA PRO A 44 1.71 18.96 16.69
C PRO A 44 0.73 18.34 17.71
N TRP A 45 -0.19 17.47 17.26
CA TRP A 45 -1.28 16.97 18.09
C TRP A 45 -0.92 15.62 18.74
N PRO A 46 -1.06 15.48 20.07
CA PRO A 46 -0.82 14.20 20.76
C PRO A 46 -1.64 13.04 20.21
N GLN A 47 -2.87 13.30 19.76
CA GLN A 47 -3.76 12.31 19.15
C GLN A 47 -3.16 11.70 17.88
N ALA A 48 -2.40 12.48 17.11
CA ALA A 48 -1.71 11.98 15.93
C ALA A 48 -0.62 10.97 16.34
N TRP A 49 0.16 11.27 17.38
CA TRP A 49 1.20 10.36 17.87
C TRP A 49 0.61 9.10 18.49
N GLN A 50 -0.48 9.23 19.26
CA GLN A 50 -1.24 8.08 19.78
C GLN A 50 -1.74 7.18 18.66
N LEU A 51 -2.35 7.77 17.62
CA LEU A 51 -2.79 7.02 16.45
C LEU A 51 -1.61 6.36 15.73
N HIS A 52 -0.48 7.06 15.57
CA HIS A 52 0.74 6.52 14.97
C HIS A 52 1.27 5.31 15.76
N LEU A 53 1.24 5.40 17.10
CA LEU A 53 1.66 4.33 18.00
C LEU A 53 0.83 3.05 17.88
N VAL A 54 -0.47 3.17 17.61
CA VAL A 54 -1.37 2.03 17.41
C VAL A 54 -1.33 1.52 15.97
N LEU A 55 -1.30 2.44 15.00
CA LEU A 55 -1.43 2.14 13.59
C LEU A 55 -0.23 1.36 13.05
N VAL A 56 1.00 1.79 13.36
CA VAL A 56 2.21 1.14 12.83
C VAL A 56 2.34 -0.32 13.27
N PRO A 57 2.18 -0.68 14.57
CA PRO A 57 2.14 -2.08 14.99
C PRO A 57 0.98 -2.87 14.35
N THR A 58 -0.20 -2.26 14.24
CA THR A 58 -1.37 -2.90 13.60
C THR A 58 -1.07 -3.23 12.13
N MET A 59 -0.46 -2.31 11.38
CA MET A 59 -0.04 -2.54 10.00
C MET A 59 1.02 -3.63 9.91
N LYS A 60 1.99 -3.66 10.82
CA LYS A 60 3.02 -4.70 10.83
C LYS A 60 2.42 -6.07 11.13
N LEU A 61 1.53 -6.16 12.12
CA LEU A 61 0.79 -7.39 12.43
C LEU A 61 -0.03 -7.85 11.23
N HIS A 62 -0.76 -6.94 10.58
CA HIS A 62 -1.50 -7.21 9.35
C HIS A 62 -0.57 -7.83 8.28
N TRP A 63 0.58 -7.22 7.99
CA TRP A 63 1.52 -7.77 7.01
C TRP A 63 2.08 -9.14 7.41
N LEU A 64 2.40 -9.35 8.69
CA LEU A 64 2.89 -10.64 9.17
C LEU A 64 1.84 -11.75 9.00
N THR A 65 0.56 -11.44 9.27
CA THR A 65 -0.55 -12.40 9.14
C THR A 65 -1.05 -12.58 7.71
N ASN A 66 -0.67 -11.69 6.78
CA ASN A 66 -1.16 -11.67 5.41
C ASN A 66 -0.02 -11.80 4.37
N ASN A 67 1.02 -12.58 4.68
CA ASN A 67 2.14 -12.90 3.78
C ASN A 67 2.84 -11.67 3.16
N GLY A 68 2.95 -10.57 3.91
CA GLY A 68 3.55 -9.32 3.43
C GLY A 68 2.66 -8.51 2.48
N VAL A 69 1.42 -8.96 2.21
CA VAL A 69 0.49 -8.29 1.29
C VAL A 69 -0.42 -7.33 2.07
N CYS A 70 -0.61 -6.11 1.57
CA CYS A 70 -1.55 -5.16 2.16
C CYS A 70 -2.99 -5.44 1.71
N PHE A 71 -3.93 -5.50 2.66
CA PHE A 71 -5.35 -5.74 2.41
C PHE A 71 -5.94 -4.71 1.43
N PHE A 72 -5.64 -3.43 1.61
CA PHE A 72 -6.17 -2.37 0.73
C PHE A 72 -5.64 -2.48 -0.69
N THR A 73 -4.39 -2.93 -0.88
CA THR A 73 -3.86 -3.22 -2.22
C THR A 73 -4.61 -4.38 -2.83
N THR A 74 -4.81 -5.47 -2.10
CA THR A 74 -5.62 -6.60 -2.59
C THR A 74 -7.03 -6.18 -2.95
N LEU A 75 -7.69 -5.36 -2.14
CA LEU A 75 -9.02 -4.85 -2.43
C LEU A 75 -9.05 -3.98 -3.69
N GLU A 76 -8.10 -3.05 -3.85
CA GLU A 76 -7.94 -2.25 -5.07
C GLU A 76 -7.77 -3.16 -6.30
N HIS A 77 -6.86 -4.15 -6.21
CA HIS A 77 -6.57 -5.06 -7.31
C HIS A 77 -7.78 -5.95 -7.66
N LYS A 78 -8.55 -6.43 -6.66
CA LYS A 78 -9.79 -7.19 -6.89
C LYS A 78 -10.85 -6.34 -7.59
N LEU A 79 -11.04 -5.09 -7.15
CA LEU A 79 -11.99 -4.16 -7.78
C LEU A 79 -11.61 -3.84 -9.23
N ARG A 80 -10.31 -3.86 -9.55
CA ARG A 80 -9.77 -3.70 -10.91
C ARG A 80 -9.68 -5.01 -11.70
N GLY A 81 -10.27 -6.11 -11.22
CA GLY A 81 -10.29 -7.39 -11.95
C GLY A 81 -8.91 -8.06 -12.10
N ASN A 82 -7.92 -7.73 -11.26
CA ASN A 82 -6.60 -8.32 -11.36
C ASN A 82 -6.61 -9.78 -10.87
N PRO A 83 -6.22 -10.76 -11.72
CA PRO A 83 -6.29 -12.18 -11.36
C PRO A 83 -5.29 -12.59 -10.26
N LYS A 84 -4.25 -11.78 -10.01
CA LYS A 84 -3.24 -12.02 -8.98
C LYS A 84 -3.56 -11.31 -7.64
N ALA A 85 -4.75 -10.73 -7.50
CA ALA A 85 -5.09 -9.98 -6.30
C ALA A 85 -5.10 -10.88 -5.05
N GLY A 86 -4.24 -10.56 -4.07
CA GLY A 86 -4.11 -11.31 -2.82
C GLY A 86 -3.09 -12.45 -2.85
N THR A 87 -2.38 -12.66 -3.97
CA THR A 87 -1.24 -13.58 -4.02
C THR A 87 0.06 -12.86 -3.64
N THR A 88 1.11 -13.62 -3.34
CA THR A 88 2.46 -13.09 -3.07
C THR A 88 3.13 -12.48 -4.30
N GLU A 89 2.58 -12.71 -5.50
CA GLU A 89 3.04 -12.09 -6.74
C GLU A 89 2.46 -10.68 -6.95
N GLN A 90 1.56 -10.24 -6.07
CA GLN A 90 0.99 -8.90 -6.13
C GLN A 90 2.07 -7.87 -5.77
N ILE A 91 2.28 -6.92 -6.68
CA ILE A 91 3.24 -5.84 -6.50
C ILE A 91 2.87 -4.99 -5.27
N GLY A 92 3.86 -4.69 -4.43
CA GLY A 92 3.74 -3.85 -3.26
C GLY A 92 3.26 -2.44 -3.57
N PHE A 93 2.38 -1.91 -2.73
CA PHE A 93 1.81 -0.58 -2.91
C PHE A 93 2.84 0.53 -2.85
N ILE A 94 3.75 0.47 -1.88
CA ILE A 94 4.79 1.49 -1.71
C ILE A 94 5.71 1.53 -2.94
N TYR A 95 6.07 0.38 -3.48
CA TYR A 95 6.85 0.30 -4.72
C TYR A 95 6.09 0.89 -5.92
N ARG A 96 4.79 0.58 -6.08
CA ARG A 96 3.95 1.22 -7.12
C ARG A 96 3.91 2.74 -6.97
N LEU A 97 3.78 3.23 -5.74
CA LEU A 97 3.75 4.66 -5.44
C LEU A 97 5.10 5.32 -5.75
N THR A 98 6.20 4.74 -5.29
CA THR A 98 7.56 5.21 -5.61
C THR A 98 7.82 5.18 -7.11
N LYS A 99 7.35 4.14 -7.82
CA LYS A 99 7.46 4.04 -9.28
C LYS A 99 6.70 5.13 -9.99
N ALA A 100 5.52 5.49 -9.49
CA ALA A 100 4.75 6.62 -10.03
C ALA A 100 5.46 7.97 -9.81
N MET A 101 6.24 8.12 -8.73
CA MET A 101 6.96 9.36 -8.41
C MET A 101 8.32 9.49 -9.10
N LEU A 102 9.13 8.41 -9.10
CA LEU A 102 10.51 8.42 -9.59
C LEU A 102 10.66 7.88 -11.03
N GLY A 103 9.62 7.23 -11.56
CA GLY A 103 9.61 6.68 -12.91
C GLY A 103 10.78 5.71 -13.13
N LYS A 104 11.63 6.01 -14.12
CA LYS A 104 12.79 5.18 -14.50
C LYS A 104 13.90 5.10 -13.45
N TYR A 105 13.91 5.99 -12.45
CA TYR A 105 14.93 6.03 -11.40
C TYR A 105 14.55 5.22 -10.16
N THR A 106 13.43 4.49 -10.22
CA THR A 106 12.91 3.71 -9.09
C THR A 106 13.87 2.56 -8.75
N PRO A 107 14.33 2.44 -7.49
CA PRO A 107 15.12 1.28 -7.03
C PRO A 107 14.34 -0.04 -7.13
N THR A 108 14.96 -1.16 -6.77
CA THR A 108 14.25 -2.44 -6.71
C THR A 108 13.17 -2.44 -5.62
N GLU A 109 12.13 -3.27 -5.79
CA GLU A 109 11.01 -3.36 -4.84
C GLU A 109 11.47 -3.71 -3.41
N GLU A 110 12.46 -4.59 -3.27
CA GLU A 110 13.05 -4.95 -1.99
C GLU A 110 13.68 -3.74 -1.29
N ILE A 111 14.48 -2.95 -2.03
CA ILE A 111 15.15 -1.76 -1.48
C ILE A 111 14.11 -0.72 -1.04
N VAL A 112 13.10 -0.45 -1.88
CA VAL A 112 12.03 0.50 -1.56
C VAL A 112 11.29 0.05 -0.30
N THR A 113 10.86 -1.21 -0.26
CA THR A 113 10.09 -1.74 0.87
C THR A 113 10.88 -1.70 2.18
N LYS A 114 12.14 -2.17 2.15
CA LYS A 114 13.02 -2.16 3.32
C LYS A 114 13.31 -0.75 3.82
N THR A 115 13.60 0.17 2.91
CA THR A 115 13.89 1.58 3.26
C THR A 115 12.66 2.25 3.85
N SER A 116 11.48 2.07 3.25
CA SER A 116 10.22 2.62 3.76
C SER A 116 9.85 2.03 5.11
N GLU A 117 10.08 0.75 5.34
CA GLU A 117 9.84 0.11 6.63
C GLU A 117 10.77 0.67 7.73
N ILE A 118 12.08 0.81 7.45
CA ILE A 118 13.02 1.44 8.39
C ILE A 118 12.59 2.87 8.70
N GLY A 119 12.26 3.66 7.67
CA GLY A 119 11.79 5.03 7.84
C GLY A 119 10.53 5.11 8.70
N MET A 120 9.57 4.20 8.48
CA MET A 120 8.35 4.10 9.29
C MET A 120 8.66 3.85 10.78
N TYR A 121 9.57 2.92 11.10
CA TYR A 121 9.95 2.67 12.50
C TYR A 121 10.68 3.84 13.15
N VAL A 122 11.55 4.53 12.41
CA VAL A 122 12.20 5.76 12.90
C VAL A 122 11.14 6.81 13.25
N CYS A 123 10.17 7.04 12.36
CA CYS A 123 9.06 7.96 12.59
C CYS A 123 8.19 7.52 13.79
N TRP A 124 8.00 6.22 13.99
CA TRP A 124 7.23 5.66 15.09
C TRP A 124 7.93 5.86 16.44
N VAL A 125 9.24 5.65 16.51
CA VAL A 125 10.03 5.94 17.71
C VAL A 125 10.01 7.43 18.02
N ILE A 126 10.13 8.31 17.02
CA ILE A 126 10.01 9.77 17.23
C ILE A 126 8.63 10.13 17.80
N SER A 127 7.56 9.53 17.29
CA SER A 127 6.20 9.74 17.84
C SER A 127 6.10 9.30 19.29
N ALA A 128 6.72 8.16 19.67
CA ALA A 128 6.79 7.71 21.05
C ALA A 128 7.52 8.72 21.95
N LEU A 129 8.70 9.19 21.51
CA LEU A 129 9.48 10.18 22.26
C LEU A 129 8.71 11.49 22.43
N ARG A 130 8.00 11.95 21.40
CA ARG A 130 7.16 13.15 21.47
C ARG A 130 5.96 13.02 22.39
N LEU A 131 5.46 11.81 22.62
CA LEU A 131 4.30 11.62 23.48
C LEU A 131 4.67 11.45 24.96
N PHE A 132 5.85 10.87 25.24
CA PHE A 132 6.23 10.46 26.59
C PHE A 132 7.42 11.22 27.20
N VAL A 133 8.18 11.96 26.39
CA VAL A 133 9.43 12.61 26.84
C VAL A 133 9.48 14.10 26.53
N LEU A 134 9.09 14.50 25.31
CA LEU A 134 9.10 15.89 24.84
C LEU A 134 7.73 16.57 25.06
#